data_AF-A0A3A8YQP1-F1
#
_entry.id   AF-A0A3A8YQP1-F1
#
_cell.length_a   1.000
_cell.length_b   1.000
_cell.length_c   1.000
_cell.angle_alpha   90.00
_cell.angle_beta   90.00
_cell.angle_gamma   90.00
#
_symmetry.space_group_name_H-M   'P 1'
#
loop_
_entity.id
_entity.type
_entity.pdbx_description
1 polymer ?
#
loop_
_entity_poly.entity_id
_entity_poly.type
_entity_poly.pdbx_seq_one_letter_code
_entity_poly.pdbx_strand_id
1 'polypeptide(L)'
;MRGKRRIIILFALAFLLLLSGISAEAKTKPKPEAKKKTTTVGQKCQLKLNGVSGRAGIKWKTSNKRVVSIAKRNGNTVTFKAVKKGKAVVSATY
;
A
#
# COMPACT_ATOMS: atom_id res chain seq x y z
N MET A 1 36.19 -11.13 41.59
CA MET A 1 35.73 -10.44 40.36
C MET A 1 35.45 -11.35 39.14
N ARG A 2 35.58 -12.69 39.22
CA ARG A 2 35.39 -13.60 38.06
C ARG A 2 33.92 -13.96 37.73
N GLY A 3 33.04 -14.03 38.72
CA GLY A 3 31.61 -14.35 38.52
C GLY A 3 30.79 -13.24 37.84
N LYS A 4 31.05 -11.97 38.19
CA LYS A 4 30.38 -10.80 37.59
C LYS A 4 30.64 -10.69 36.08
N ARG A 5 31.86 -11.00 35.63
CA ARG A 5 32.21 -11.02 34.19
C ARG A 5 31.47 -12.11 33.41
N ARG A 6 31.28 -13.31 34.00
CA ARG A 6 30.51 -14.40 33.36
C ARG A 6 29.04 -14.03 33.20
N ILE A 7 28.45 -13.37 34.19
CA ILE A 7 27.07 -12.89 34.14
C ILE A 7 26.93 -11.81 33.05
N ILE A 8 27.87 -10.86 32.95
CA ILE A 8 27.86 -9.83 31.90
C ILE A 8 27.96 -10.45 30.50
N ILE A 9 28.82 -11.46 30.31
CA ILE A 9 28.97 -12.15 29.03
C ILE A 9 27.69 -12.91 28.66
N LEU A 10 27.08 -13.62 29.62
CA LEU A 10 25.82 -14.33 29.41
C LEU A 10 24.67 -13.37 29.08
N PHE A 11 24.61 -12.22 29.77
CA PHE A 11 23.60 -11.21 29.52
C PHE A 11 23.77 -10.53 28.15
N ALA A 12 25.00 -10.26 27.74
CA ALA A 12 25.30 -9.73 26.41
C ALA A 12 24.93 -10.73 25.30
N LEU A 13 25.19 -12.03 25.50
CA LEU A 13 24.79 -13.08 24.55
C LEU A 13 23.27 -13.18 24.41
N ALA A 14 22.55 -13.11 25.53
CA ALA A 14 21.08 -13.12 25.54
C ALA A 14 20.49 -11.87 24.87
N PHE A 15 21.12 -10.70 25.05
CA PHE A 15 20.68 -9.45 24.44
C PHE A 15 20.88 -9.44 22.91
N LEU A 16 21.97 -10.03 22.41
CA LEU A 16 22.20 -10.22 20.97
C LEU A 16 21.17 -11.13 20.31
N LEU A 17 20.71 -12.18 21.01
CA LEU A 17 19.65 -13.07 20.53
C LEU A 17 18.29 -12.37 20.44
N LEU A 18 18.01 -11.39 21.31
CA LEU A 18 16.78 -10.59 21.29
C LEU A 18 16.72 -9.60 20.11
N LEU A 19 17.86 -9.19 19.54
CA LEU A 19 17.93 -8.24 18.43
C LEU A 19 17.66 -8.88 17.05
N SER A 20 17.76 -10.20 16.93
CA SER A 20 17.55 -10.94 15.67
C SER A 20 16.09 -10.96 15.17
N GLY A 21 15.15 -10.41 15.95
CA GLY A 21 13.72 -10.35 15.62
C GLY A 21 13.25 -9.06 14.94
N ILE A 22 14.13 -8.08 14.71
CA ILE A 22 13.75 -6.84 14.01
C ILE A 22 13.65 -7.14 12.52
N SER A 23 12.51 -7.69 12.11
CA SER A 23 12.13 -7.76 10.71
C SER A 23 12.06 -6.32 10.20
N ALA A 24 13.04 -5.94 9.39
CA ALA A 24 12.95 -4.73 8.60
C ALA A 24 11.82 -4.93 7.59
N GLU A 25 10.63 -4.43 7.90
CA GLU A 25 9.55 -4.29 6.92
C GLU A 25 10.05 -3.32 5.84
N ALA A 26 10.66 -3.86 4.79
CA ALA A 26 10.99 -3.10 3.61
C ALA A 26 9.69 -2.52 3.08
N LYS A 27 9.50 -1.20 3.26
CA LYS A 27 8.34 -0.47 2.73
C LYS A 27 8.26 -0.75 1.23
N THR A 28 7.36 -1.65 0.87
CA THR A 28 7.22 -2.13 -0.50
C THR A 28 6.82 -0.94 -1.34
N LYS A 29 7.55 -0.68 -2.45
CA LYS A 29 7.26 0.45 -3.33
C LYS A 29 5.76 0.44 -3.69
N PRO A 30 5.04 1.55 -3.50
CA PRO A 30 3.61 1.56 -3.69
C PRO A 30 3.29 1.25 -5.15
N LYS A 31 2.48 0.21 -5.36
CA LYS A 31 2.15 -0.30 -6.70
C LYS A 31 0.64 -0.48 -6.81
N PRO A 32 0.00 0.03 -7.86
CA PRO A 32 -1.41 -0.24 -8.10
C PRO A 32 -1.62 -1.75 -8.33
N GLU A 33 -2.66 -2.29 -7.72
CA GLU A 33 -3.01 -3.72 -7.78
C GLU A 33 -3.22 -4.21 -9.22
N ALA A 34 -3.81 -3.36 -10.08
CA ALA A 34 -3.98 -3.64 -11.50
C ALA A 34 -3.35 -2.54 -12.35
N LYS A 35 -2.49 -2.92 -13.30
CA LYS A 35 -1.90 -1.98 -14.28
C LYS A 35 -2.86 -1.61 -15.40
N LYS A 36 -3.77 -2.52 -15.78
CA LYS A 36 -4.80 -2.31 -16.81
C LYS A 36 -6.05 -3.10 -16.41
N LYS A 37 -7.23 -2.49 -16.55
CA LYS A 37 -8.52 -3.15 -16.29
C LYS A 37 -9.48 -2.76 -17.41
N THR A 38 -9.99 -3.76 -18.11
CA THR A 38 -11.05 -3.58 -19.12
C THR A 38 -12.38 -3.83 -18.44
N THR A 39 -13.37 -2.98 -18.68
CA THR A 39 -14.65 -3.04 -17.98
C THR A 39 -15.75 -2.52 -18.89
N THR A 40 -16.92 -3.13 -18.80
CA THR A 40 -18.11 -2.74 -19.56
C THR A 40 -18.70 -1.44 -19.02
N VAL A 41 -19.27 -0.63 -19.90
CA VAL A 41 -19.97 0.60 -19.50
C VAL A 41 -21.05 0.30 -18.47
N GLY A 42 -21.15 1.13 -17.42
CA GLY A 42 -22.09 0.97 -16.30
C GLY A 42 -21.53 0.21 -15.10
N GLN A 43 -20.50 -0.63 -15.29
CA GLN A 43 -19.91 -1.42 -14.22
C GLN A 43 -19.04 -0.57 -13.28
N LYS A 44 -18.99 -1.01 -12.02
CA LYS A 44 -18.13 -0.43 -11.00
C LYS A 44 -16.87 -1.26 -10.85
N CYS A 45 -15.73 -0.60 -10.72
CA CYS A 45 -14.44 -1.24 -10.53
C CYS A 45 -13.72 -0.64 -9.35
N GLN A 46 -13.35 -1.50 -8.41
CA GLN A 46 -12.49 -1.14 -7.30
C GLN A 46 -11.02 -1.23 -7.73
N LEU A 47 -10.23 -0.26 -7.29
CA LEU A 47 -8.78 -0.23 -7.43
C LEU A 47 -8.16 0.06 -6.07
N LYS A 48 -7.19 -0.75 -5.66
CA LYS A 48 -6.42 -0.56 -4.43
C LYS A 48 -4.97 -0.21 -4.75
N LEU A 49 -4.42 0.73 -3.96
CA LEU A 49 -3.00 1.04 -3.97
C LEU A 49 -2.31 0.22 -2.87
N ASN A 50 -1.53 -0.78 -3.26
CA ASN A 50 -0.79 -1.63 -2.33
C ASN A 50 0.51 -0.95 -1.91
N GLY A 51 0.99 -1.25 -0.70
CA GLY A 51 2.18 -0.62 -0.11
C GLY A 51 1.93 0.74 0.54
N VAL A 52 0.65 1.18 0.64
CA VAL A 52 0.28 2.41 1.34
C VAL A 52 -0.80 2.13 2.38
N SER A 53 -0.66 2.73 3.56
CA SER A 53 -1.62 2.59 4.64
C SER A 53 -3.01 3.09 4.23
N GLY A 54 -4.07 2.45 4.72
CA GLY A 54 -5.45 2.83 4.39
C GLY A 54 -5.85 4.24 4.84
N ARG A 55 -5.08 4.83 5.78
CA ARG A 55 -5.27 6.20 6.29
C ARG A 55 -4.45 7.26 5.53
N ALA A 56 -3.62 6.86 4.56
CA ALA A 56 -2.86 7.83 3.79
C ALA A 56 -3.81 8.73 2.97
N GLY A 57 -3.50 10.03 2.92
CA GLY A 57 -4.26 11.05 2.21
C GLY A 57 -4.13 10.96 0.69
N ILE A 58 -4.48 9.82 0.10
CA ILE A 58 -4.25 9.53 -1.31
C ILE A 58 -5.24 10.31 -2.18
N LYS A 59 -4.70 11.12 -3.09
CA LYS A 59 -5.46 11.88 -4.07
C LYS A 59 -5.62 11.07 -5.36
N TRP A 60 -6.82 10.53 -5.55
CA TRP A 60 -7.20 9.82 -6.77
C TRP A 60 -7.66 10.78 -7.87
N LYS A 61 -7.10 10.61 -9.08
CA LYS A 61 -7.42 11.38 -10.29
C LYS A 61 -7.71 10.43 -11.46
N THR A 62 -8.46 10.94 -12.43
CA THR A 62 -8.73 10.31 -13.73
C THR A 62 -8.43 11.33 -14.82
N SER A 63 -7.82 10.89 -15.92
CA SER A 63 -7.56 11.75 -17.07
C SER A 63 -8.83 12.12 -17.84
N ASN A 64 -9.87 11.28 -17.79
CA ASN A 64 -11.12 11.52 -18.49
C ASN A 64 -12.34 11.09 -17.67
N LYS A 65 -12.97 12.09 -17.02
CA LYS A 65 -14.17 11.92 -16.17
C LYS A 65 -15.42 11.48 -16.94
N ARG A 66 -15.47 11.73 -18.26
CA ARG A 66 -16.61 11.34 -19.12
C ARG A 66 -16.59 9.85 -19.46
N VAL A 67 -15.40 9.24 -19.46
CA VAL A 67 -15.21 7.82 -19.74
C VAL A 67 -15.23 7.02 -18.43
N VAL A 68 -14.54 7.50 -17.40
CA VAL A 68 -14.49 6.86 -16.08
C VAL A 68 -14.63 7.91 -14.99
N SER A 69 -15.67 7.79 -14.15
CA SER A 69 -15.91 8.67 -13.01
C SER A 69 -15.55 7.98 -11.69
N ILE A 70 -15.21 8.78 -10.68
CA ILE A 70 -14.98 8.28 -9.32
C ILE A 70 -16.34 8.20 -8.62
N ALA A 71 -16.72 7.01 -8.18
CA ALA A 71 -17.96 6.79 -7.44
C ALA A 71 -17.76 6.91 -5.93
N LYS A 72 -16.65 6.38 -5.39
CA LYS A 72 -16.34 6.41 -3.95
C LYS A 72 -14.83 6.44 -3.71
N ARG A 73 -14.39 7.17 -2.69
CA ARG A 73 -12.99 7.24 -2.24
C ARG A 73 -12.88 6.76 -0.79
N ASN A 74 -12.05 5.77 -0.55
CA ASN A 74 -11.78 5.18 0.76
C ASN A 74 -10.26 5.06 0.96
N GLY A 75 -9.58 6.19 1.15
CA GLY A 75 -8.12 6.23 1.38
C GLY A 75 -7.34 5.53 0.26
N ASN A 76 -6.72 4.39 0.57
CA ASN A 76 -5.96 3.58 -0.39
C ASN A 76 -6.79 2.81 -1.43
N THR A 77 -8.11 2.85 -1.30
CA THR A 77 -9.04 2.16 -2.20
C THR A 77 -9.98 3.18 -2.82
N VAL A 78 -10.25 3.02 -4.12
CA VAL A 78 -11.18 3.86 -4.86
C VAL A 78 -12.09 2.98 -5.72
N THR A 79 -13.35 3.37 -5.82
CA THR A 79 -14.30 2.75 -6.73
C THR A 79 -14.58 3.70 -7.88
N PHE A 80 -14.29 3.24 -9.09
CA PHE A 80 -14.63 3.92 -10.32
C PHE A 80 -15.91 3.34 -10.93
N LYS A 81 -16.64 4.16 -11.67
CA LYS A 81 -17.74 3.71 -12.53
C LYS A 81 -17.34 3.98 -13.98
N ALA A 82 -17.49 2.97 -14.84
CA ALA A 82 -17.37 3.14 -16.27
C ALA A 82 -18.61 3.87 -16.79
N VAL A 83 -18.44 5.04 -17.40
CA VAL A 83 -19.54 5.91 -17.85
C VAL A 83 -19.73 5.85 -19.36
N LYS A 84 -18.64 5.83 -20.13
CA LYS A 84 -18.69 5.79 -21.59
C LYS A 84 -17.59 4.89 -22.14
N LYS A 85 -17.79 4.36 -23.35
CA LYS A 85 -16.76 3.62 -24.08
C LYS A 85 -15.57 4.55 -24.35
N GLY A 86 -14.38 4.10 -24.00
CA GLY A 86 -13.14 4.85 -24.20
C GLY A 86 -12.01 4.35 -23.30
N LYS A 87 -10.87 5.03 -23.35
CA LYS A 87 -9.72 4.78 -22.47
C LYS A 87 -9.55 5.97 -21.53
N ALA A 88 -9.26 5.69 -20.27
CA ALA A 88 -8.91 6.69 -19.26
C ALA A 88 -7.75 6.18 -18.42
N VAL A 89 -6.86 7.10 -18.04
CA VAL A 89 -5.74 6.82 -17.14
C VAL A 89 -6.15 7.25 -15.74
N VAL A 90 -6.01 6.33 -14.79
CA VAL A 90 -6.21 6.60 -13.36
C VAL A 90 -4.86 6.79 -12.70
N SER A 91 -4.75 7.83 -11.88
CA SER A 91 -3.52 8.15 -11.14
C SER A 91 -3.83 8.34 -9.67
N ALA A 92 -2.94 7.85 -8.82
CA ALA A 92 -2.97 8.07 -7.38
C ALA A 92 -1.71 8.85 -6.98
N THR A 93 -1.89 9.92 -6.20
CA THR A 93 -0.80 10.64 -5.55
C THR A 93 -0.91 10.39 -4.05
N TYR A 94 0.14 9.88 -3.42
CA TYR A 94 0.20 9.58 -1.99
C TYR A 94 1.11 10.56 -1.26
#